data_AF-A0AAC9JC99-F1
#
_entry.id   AF-A0AAC9JC99-F1
#
_cell.length_a   1.000
_cell.length_b   1.000
_cell.length_c   1.000
_cell.angle_alpha   90.00
_cell.angle_beta   90.00
_cell.angle_gamma   90.00
#
_symmetry.space_group_name_H-M   'P 1'
#
loop_
_entity.id
_entity.type
_entity.pdbx_description
1 polymer ?
#
loop_
_entity_poly.entity_id
_entity_poly.type
_entity_poly.pdbx_seq_one_letter_code
_entity_poly.pdbx_strand_id
1 'polypeptide(L)'
;MKNWIFIFAICFLVIGCAATNKPPKSAGKGMLLMSTDTSYIVDGKQIDKNNGEAFLSAIDATGFKKLIVIERDIEHLLTLREQLKAKGYSLYYIDSERRVKAVSL
;
A
#
# COMPACT_ATOMS: atom_id res chain seq x y z
N MET A 1 8.46 -24.70 0.47
CA MET A 1 8.11 -23.59 1.37
C MET A 1 9.38 -22.98 1.95
N LYS A 2 10.08 -22.08 1.25
CA LYS A 2 11.39 -21.56 1.73
C LYS A 2 11.77 -20.16 1.24
N ASN A 3 10.82 -19.40 0.68
CA ASN A 3 11.09 -18.10 0.05
C ASN A 3 10.34 -16.90 0.67
N TRP A 4 9.50 -17.14 1.68
CA TRP A 4 8.65 -16.10 2.28
C TRP A 4 9.37 -15.32 3.39
N ILE A 5 10.25 -16.00 4.14
CA ILE A 5 11.06 -15.36 5.19
C ILE A 5 12.06 -14.35 4.60
N PHE A 6 12.56 -14.61 3.37
CA PHE A 6 13.48 -13.70 2.69
C PHE A 6 12.81 -12.39 2.26
N ILE A 7 11.55 -12.43 1.85
CA ILE A 7 10.77 -11.21 1.52
C ILE A 7 10.44 -10.43 2.79
N PHE A 8 10.06 -11.13 3.87
CA PHE A 8 9.85 -10.52 5.19
C PHE A 8 11.12 -9.84 5.71
N ALA A 9 12.28 -10.48 5.58
CA ALA A 9 13.56 -9.93 6.02
C ALA A 9 13.96 -8.68 5.21
N ILE A 10 13.70 -8.64 3.90
CA ILE A 10 14.01 -7.46 3.08
C ILE A 10 13.04 -6.31 3.38
N CYS A 11 11.74 -6.58 3.58
CA CYS A 11 10.79 -5.57 4.04
C CYS A 11 11.19 -4.98 5.40
N PHE A 12 11.60 -5.83 6.35
CA PHE A 12 12.12 -5.36 7.65
C PHE A 12 13.48 -4.66 7.55
N LEU A 13 14.37 -5.05 6.64
CA LEU A 13 15.67 -4.39 6.45
C LEU A 13 15.51 -2.98 5.88
N VAL A 14 14.54 -2.78 4.97
CA VAL A 14 14.21 -1.45 4.43
C VAL A 14 13.53 -0.56 5.50
N ILE A 15 12.73 -1.15 6.39
CA ILE A 15 12.06 -0.42 7.50
C ILE A 15 13.04 -0.15 8.66
N GLY A 16 13.95 -1.09 8.96
CA GLY A 16 14.92 -1.01 10.06
C GLY A 16 16.03 0.02 9.85
N CYS A 17 16.31 0.41 8.60
CA CYS A 17 17.16 1.56 8.31
C CYS A 17 16.45 2.92 8.48
N ALA A 18 15.14 2.93 8.71
CA ALA A 18 14.33 4.14 8.89
C ALA A 18 13.87 4.34 10.34
N ALA A 19 14.68 3.93 11.33
CA ALA A 19 14.58 4.36 12.73
C ALA A 19 14.90 5.87 12.91
N THR A 20 14.45 6.69 11.98
CA THR A 20 14.42 8.14 12.11
C THR A 20 13.00 8.52 12.52
N ASN A 21 12.84 9.03 13.74
CA ASN A 21 11.61 9.51 14.39
C ASN A 21 10.91 10.69 13.66
N LYS A 22 10.82 10.66 12.34
CA LYS A 22 10.03 11.61 11.55
C LYS A 22 9.31 10.82 10.45
N PRO A 23 7.97 10.92 10.35
CA PRO A 23 7.28 10.39 9.19
C PRO A 23 7.92 11.01 7.94
N PRO A 24 8.22 10.24 6.88
CA PRO A 24 8.87 10.77 5.70
C PRO A 24 7.97 11.85 5.10
N LYS A 25 8.40 13.12 5.24
CA LYS A 25 7.76 14.29 4.62
C LYS A 25 7.73 14.09 3.10
N SER A 26 6.55 13.73 2.60
CA SER A 26 5.88 14.23 1.39
C SER A 26 6.74 15.03 0.39
N ALA A 27 7.64 14.36 -0.30
CA ALA A 27 8.20 14.87 -1.55
C ALA A 27 8.52 13.68 -2.47
N GLY A 28 7.48 13.13 -3.10
CA GLY A 28 7.61 12.18 -4.22
C GLY A 28 7.51 10.68 -3.88
N LYS A 29 7.64 10.28 -2.61
CA LYS A 29 7.46 8.87 -2.19
C LYS A 29 5.98 8.61 -1.87
N GLY A 30 5.34 7.73 -2.64
CA GLY A 30 3.99 7.25 -2.31
C GLY A 30 4.02 6.32 -1.10
N MET A 31 2.87 6.11 -0.47
CA MET A 31 2.73 5.13 0.60
C MET A 31 2.62 3.72 0.02
N LEU A 32 3.44 2.80 0.52
CA LEU A 32 3.32 1.38 0.20
C LEU A 32 2.22 0.75 1.06
N LEU A 33 1.28 0.11 0.39
CA LEU A 33 0.20 -0.67 0.99
C LEU A 33 0.41 -2.13 0.63
N MET A 34 0.42 -3.00 1.64
CA MET A 34 0.46 -4.44 1.39
C MET A 34 -0.97 -4.97 1.43
N SER A 35 -1.36 -5.69 0.37
CA SER A 35 -2.63 -6.40 0.35
C SER A 35 -2.42 -7.86 0.75
N THR A 36 -3.29 -8.36 1.60
CA THR A 36 -3.42 -9.79 1.96
C THR A 36 -4.81 -10.27 1.52
N ASP A 37 -5.12 -11.55 1.70
CA ASP A 37 -6.42 -12.08 1.29
C ASP A 37 -7.60 -11.34 1.95
N THR A 38 -7.47 -10.94 3.21
CA THR A 38 -8.55 -10.35 4.02
C THR A 38 -8.29 -8.92 4.51
N SER A 39 -7.07 -8.41 4.38
CA SER A 39 -6.69 -7.14 5.00
C SER A 39 -5.66 -6.34 4.20
N TYR A 40 -5.63 -5.03 4.44
CA TYR A 40 -4.58 -4.12 4.04
C TYR A 40 -3.66 -3.80 5.22
N ILE A 41 -2.36 -3.72 4.97
CA ILE A 41 -1.40 -3.19 5.93
C ILE A 41 -1.13 -1.73 5.56
N VAL A 42 -1.56 -0.81 6.42
CA VAL A 42 -1.40 0.64 6.30
C VAL A 42 -0.55 1.14 7.46
N ASP A 43 0.65 1.66 7.17
CA ASP A 43 1.59 2.17 8.19
C ASP A 43 1.80 1.19 9.37
N GLY A 44 1.97 -0.09 9.05
CA GLY A 44 2.16 -1.16 10.04
C GLY A 44 0.90 -1.65 10.75
N LYS A 45 -0.27 -1.04 10.48
CA LYS A 45 -1.57 -1.49 11.02
C LYS A 45 -2.29 -2.37 10.03
N GLN A 46 -2.79 -3.51 10.50
CA GLN A 46 -3.64 -4.40 9.71
C GLN A 46 -5.09 -3.93 9.77
N ILE A 47 -5.73 -3.78 8.61
CA ILE A 47 -7.09 -3.27 8.47
C ILE A 47 -7.88 -4.20 7.56
N ASP A 48 -9.03 -4.68 8.02
CA ASP A 48 -9.91 -5.55 7.25
C ASP A 48 -10.37 -4.88 5.95
N LYS A 49 -10.32 -5.61 4.83
CA LYS A 49 -10.76 -5.13 3.50
C LYS A 49 -12.24 -4.74 3.48
N ASN A 50 -13.06 -5.35 4.34
CA ASN A 50 -14.48 -5.05 4.48
C ASN A 50 -14.73 -3.78 5.32
N ASN A 51 -13.72 -3.31 6.08
CA ASN A 51 -13.83 -2.10 6.88
C ASN A 51 -13.28 -0.89 6.10
N GLY A 52 -14.00 -0.50 5.05
CA GLY A 52 -13.63 0.59 4.16
C GLY A 52 -13.45 1.94 4.88
N GLU A 53 -14.24 2.21 5.92
CA GLU A 53 -14.11 3.43 6.72
C GLU A 53 -12.80 3.47 7.51
N ALA A 54 -12.45 2.38 8.20
CA ALA A 54 -11.18 2.28 8.91
C ALA A 54 -9.99 2.38 7.95
N PHE A 55 -10.11 1.77 6.76
CA PHE A 55 -9.08 1.86 5.73
C PHE A 55 -8.88 3.31 5.26
N LEU A 56 -9.95 4.01 4.91
CA LEU A 56 -9.90 5.41 4.50
C LEU A 56 -9.34 6.32 5.60
N SER A 57 -9.79 6.14 6.85
CA SER A 57 -9.29 6.89 8.00
C SER A 57 -7.79 6.70 8.20
N ALA A 58 -7.31 5.46 8.07
CA ALA A 58 -5.89 5.16 8.22
C ALA A 58 -5.04 5.80 7.12
N ILE A 59 -5.47 5.73 5.85
CA ILE A 59 -4.72 6.36 4.76
C ILE A 59 -4.76 7.90 4.85
N ASP A 60 -5.87 8.51 5.28
CA ASP A 60 -5.96 9.96 5.50
C ASP A 60 -5.03 10.42 6.63
N ALA A 61 -4.94 9.65 7.72
CA ALA A 61 -4.05 9.94 8.84
C ALA A 61 -2.56 9.97 8.42
N THR A 62 -2.19 9.26 7.35
CA THR A 62 -0.81 9.25 6.84
C THR A 62 -0.45 10.50 6.02
N GLY A 63 -1.45 11.25 5.52
CA GLY A 63 -1.25 12.40 4.64
C GLY A 63 -0.79 12.08 3.22
N PHE A 64 -0.66 10.79 2.84
CA PHE A 64 -0.26 10.40 1.48
C PHE A 64 -1.47 10.34 0.54
N LYS A 65 -1.39 11.03 -0.60
CA LYS A 65 -2.39 10.92 -1.68
C LYS A 65 -1.99 9.93 -2.79
N LYS A 66 -0.71 9.56 -2.87
CA LYS A 66 -0.20 8.53 -3.78
C LYS A 66 -0.07 7.21 -3.03
N LEU A 67 -0.83 6.21 -3.44
CA LEU A 67 -0.88 4.88 -2.83
C LEU A 67 -0.33 3.86 -3.82
N ILE A 68 0.60 3.02 -3.34
CA ILE A 68 1.24 1.97 -4.13
C ILE A 68 0.89 0.64 -3.47
N VAL A 69 0.07 -0.18 -4.12
CA VAL A 69 -0.41 -1.45 -3.56
C VAL A 69 0.38 -2.61 -4.15
N ILE A 70 0.74 -3.56 -3.30
CA ILE A 70 1.14 -4.90 -3.75
C ILE A 70 -0.12 -5.78 -3.68
N GLU A 71 -0.82 -5.93 -4.80
CA GLU A 71 -2.02 -6.77 -4.96
C GLU A 71 -1.88 -7.58 -6.24
N ARG A 72 -2.28 -8.85 -6.19
CA ARG A 72 -2.19 -9.76 -7.35
C ARG A 72 -3.49 -9.79 -8.16
N ASP A 73 -4.59 -9.39 -7.54
CA ASP A 73 -5.90 -9.32 -8.16
C ASP A 73 -6.13 -7.96 -8.83
N ILE A 74 -6.15 -7.96 -10.17
CA ILE A 74 -6.32 -6.75 -10.96
C ILE A 74 -7.76 -6.22 -10.94
N GLU A 75 -8.77 -7.09 -10.81
CA GLU A 75 -10.17 -6.67 -10.73
C GLU A 75 -10.41 -5.92 -9.42
N HIS A 76 -9.87 -6.45 -8.33
CA HIS A 76 -9.92 -5.80 -7.04
C HIS A 76 -9.20 -4.44 -7.04
N LEU A 77 -8.05 -4.33 -7.71
CA LEU A 77 -7.35 -3.06 -7.89
C LEU A 77 -8.19 -2.02 -8.65
N LEU A 78 -8.94 -2.43 -9.68
CA LEU A 78 -9.82 -1.54 -10.42
C LEU A 78 -10.98 -1.04 -9.55
N THR A 79 -11.62 -1.92 -8.77
CA THR A 79 -12.66 -1.51 -7.81
C THR A 79 -12.12 -0.54 -6.77
N LEU A 80 -10.96 -0.86 -6.18
CA LEU A 80 -10.31 -0.02 -5.18
C LEU A 80 -9.94 1.35 -5.74
N ARG A 81 -9.46 1.40 -7.00
CA ARG A 81 -9.13 2.66 -7.68
C ARG A 81 -10.34 3.57 -7.75
N GLU A 82 -11.51 3.07 -8.16
CA GLU A 82 -12.70 3.91 -8.31
C GLU A 82 -13.17 4.48 -6.96
N GLN A 83 -13.12 3.67 -5.89
CA GLN A 83 -13.42 4.13 -4.53
C GLN A 83 -12.46 5.26 -4.07
N LEU A 84 -11.17 5.09 -4.36
CA LEU A 84 -10.12 6.01 -3.96
C LEU A 84 -10.07 7.30 -4.81
N LYS A 85 -10.43 7.20 -6.09
CA LYS A 85 -10.49 8.33 -7.02
C LYS A 85 -11.50 9.38 -6.56
N ALA A 86 -12.65 8.93 -6.05
CA ALA A 86 -13.68 9.82 -5.49
C ALA A 86 -13.17 10.63 -4.26
N LYS A 87 -12.08 10.17 -3.61
CA LYS A 87 -11.46 10.80 -2.45
C LYS A 87 -10.13 11.51 -2.78
N GLY A 88 -9.77 11.60 -4.07
CA GLY A 88 -8.59 12.32 -4.54
C GLY A 88 -7.26 11.56 -4.37
N TYR A 89 -7.31 10.23 -4.18
CA TYR A 89 -6.09 9.42 -4.17
C TYR A 89 -5.73 8.93 -5.57
N SER A 90 -4.42 8.75 -5.78
CA SER A 90 -3.87 8.09 -6.96
C SER A 90 -3.39 6.70 -6.60
N LEU A 91 -3.94 5.67 -7.25
CA LEU A 91 -3.61 4.27 -7.01
C LEU A 91 -2.63 3.73 -8.05
N TYR A 92 -1.57 3.09 -7.57
CA TYR A 92 -0.56 2.41 -8.34
C TYR A 92 -0.39 0.98 -7.84
N TYR A 93 0.11 0.09 -8.67
CA TYR A 93 0.46 -1.28 -8.30
C TYR A 93 1.88 -1.62 -8.73
N ILE A 94 2.45 -2.66 -8.11
CA ILE A 94 3.74 -3.23 -8.52
C ILE A 94 3.46 -4.48 -9.36
N ASP A 95 3.88 -4.47 -10.62
CA ASP A 95 3.70 -5.61 -11.52
C ASP A 95 4.71 -6.75 -11.27
N SER A 96 4.59 -7.84 -12.03
CA SER A 96 5.49 -9.00 -11.95
C SER A 96 6.95 -8.66 -12.29
N GLU A 97 7.19 -7.58 -13.05
CA GLU A 97 8.51 -7.06 -13.39
C GLU A 97 9.04 -6.07 -12.33
N ARG A 98 8.33 -5.93 -11.20
CA ARG A 98 8.66 -5.01 -10.09
C ARG A 98 8.59 -3.53 -10.49
N ARG A 99 7.77 -3.19 -11.49
CA ARG A 99 7.56 -1.82 -11.95
C ARG A 99 6.31 -1.24 -11.33
N VAL A 100 6.38 0.03 -10.91
CA VAL A 100 5.22 0.76 -10.41
C VAL A 100 4.41 1.26 -11.60
N LYS A 101 3.18 0.77 -11.75
CA LYS A 101 2.24 1.15 -12.81
C LYS A 101 1.01 1.82 -12.22
N ALA A 102 0.48 2.82 -12.91
CA ALA A 102 -0.83 3.36 -12.56
C ALA A 102 -1.88 2.26 -12.77
N VAL A 103 -2.87 2.18 -11.89
CA VAL A 103 -4.04 1.35 -12.17
C VAL A 103 -4.86 2.08 -13.24
N SER A 104 -4.85 1.55 -14.46
CA SER A 104 -5.62 2.02 -15.61
C SER A 104 -6.28 0.82 -16.30
N LEU A 105 -7.48 1.01 -16.82
CA LEU A 105 -8.11 0.09 -17.78
C LEU A 105 -7.27 -0.01 -19.05
#